data_AF-A0A2D9LUK0-F1
#
_entry.id   AF-A0A2D9LUK0-F1
#
_cell.length_a   1.000
_cell.length_b   1.000
_cell.length_c   1.000
_cell.angle_alpha   90.00
_cell.angle_beta   90.00
_cell.angle_gamma   90.00
#
_symmetry.space_group_name_H-M   'P 1'
#
loop_
_entity.id
_entity.type
_entity.pdbx_description
1 polymer ?
#
loop_
_entity_poly.entity_id
_entity_poly.type
_entity_poly.pdbx_seq_one_letter_code
_entity_poly.pdbx_strand_id
1 'polypeptide(L)' 'MPHDKTVVLGLISSKDHVMESQDDLLRRIDEASKFVPVERLALSPQCGFASTEAGNLLTEDEQWRKLELVVEAARKVWR' A
#
# COMPACT_ATOMS: atom_id res chain seq x y z
N MET A 1 12.60 10.12 12.39
CA MET A 1 11.42 10.82 11.83
C MET A 1 10.89 11.78 12.89
N PRO A 2 10.51 13.01 12.55
CA PRO A 2 9.88 13.94 13.51
C PRO A 2 8.62 13.31 14.13
N HIS A 3 8.30 13.67 15.37
CA HIS A 3 7.20 13.05 16.14
C HIS A 3 5.79 13.48 15.70
N ASP A 4 5.67 14.45 14.80
CA ASP A 4 4.43 15.05 14.32
C ASP A 4 4.06 14.61 12.89
N LYS A 5 4.80 13.66 12.28
CA LYS A 5 4.61 13.25 10.89
C LYS A 5 3.98 11.86 10.76
N THR A 6 3.14 11.69 9.75
CA THR A 6 2.61 10.38 9.32
C THR A 6 3.53 9.78 8.26
N VAL A 7 3.75 8.47 8.31
CA VAL A 7 4.49 7.71 7.29
C VAL A 7 3.48 6.94 6.43
N VAL A 8 3.59 7.07 5.11
CA VAL A 8 2.79 6.28 4.17
C VAL A 8 3.65 5.14 3.65
N LEU A 9 3.19 3.91 3.84
CA LEU A 9 3.85 2.68 3.42
C LEU A 9 3.38 2.30 2.01
N GLY A 10 4.25 2.46 1.02
CA GLY A 10 4.02 2.02 -0.36
C GLY A 10 4.25 0.51 -0.49
N LEU A 11 3.27 -0.31 -0.08
CA LEU A 11 3.44 -1.77 0.01
C LEU A 11 2.84 -2.53 -1.17
N ILE A 12 1.97 -1.89 -1.96
CA ILE A 12 1.30 -2.48 -3.13
C ILE A 12 1.99 -1.98 -4.40
N SER A 13 2.46 -2.89 -5.24
CA SER A 13 3.13 -2.55 -6.50
C SER A 13 2.18 -1.82 -7.44
N SER A 14 2.66 -0.72 -8.01
CA SER A 14 1.94 0.05 -9.03
C SER A 14 2.35 -0.33 -10.45
N LYS A 15 3.08 -1.43 -10.63
CA LYS A 15 3.68 -1.84 -11.90
C LYS A 15 3.50 -3.33 -12.23
N ASP A 16 3.37 -4.17 -11.20
CA ASP A 16 3.25 -5.62 -11.36
C ASP A 16 1.78 -6.06 -11.35
N HIS A 17 1.41 -6.91 -12.29
CA HIS A 17 0.08 -7.52 -12.38
C HIS A 17 -0.28 -8.41 -11.19
N VAL A 18 0.73 -8.93 -10.49
CA VAL A 18 0.53 -9.85 -9.37
C VAL A 18 -0.14 -9.11 -8.22
N MET A 19 -1.21 -9.71 -7.70
CA MET A 19 -1.91 -9.21 -6.53
C MET A 19 -1.11 -9.56 -5.27
N GLU A 20 -0.86 -8.58 -4.42
CA GLU A 20 -0.25 -8.76 -3.12
C GLU A 20 -1.15 -9.58 -2.19
N SER A 21 -0.54 -10.40 -1.35
CA SER A 21 -1.26 -11.09 -0.28
C SER A 21 -1.58 -10.12 0.84
N GLN A 22 -2.84 -10.08 1.27
CA GLN A 22 -3.27 -9.23 2.37
C GLN A 22 -2.56 -9.58 3.68
N ASP A 23 -2.29 -10.86 3.93
CA ASP A 23 -1.56 -11.30 5.13
C ASP A 23 -0.13 -10.76 5.15
N ASP A 24 0.53 -10.72 3.98
CA ASP A 24 1.85 -10.14 3.85
C ASP A 24 1.84 -8.61 4.06
N LEU A 25 0.80 -7.92 3.59
CA LEU A 25 0.62 -6.49 3.87
C LEU A 25 0.47 -6.25 5.37
N LEU A 26 -0.38 -7.01 6.06
CA LEU A 26 -0.59 -6.88 7.50
C LEU A 26 0.70 -7.16 8.29
N ARG A 27 1.45 -8.19 7.92
CA ARG A 27 2.75 -8.50 8.53
C ARG A 27 3.75 -7.36 8.35
N ARG A 28 3.84 -6.77 7.17
CA ARG A 28 4.75 -5.64 6.89
C ARG A 28 4.34 -4.36 7.63
N ILE A 29 3.03 -4.14 7.83
CA ILE A 29 2.53 -3.04 8.66
C ILE A 29 2.89 -3.27 10.13
N ASP A 30 2.71 -4.49 10.65
CA ASP A 30 3.15 -4.86 12.01
C ASP A 30 4.65 -4.64 12.20
N GLU A 31 5.47 -5.04 11.24
CA GLU A 31 6.92 -4.79 11.25
C GLU A 31 7.25 -3.30 11.32
N ALA A 32 6.57 -2.46 10.53
CA ALA A 32 6.74 -1.01 10.57
C ALA A 32 6.28 -0.39 11.89
N SER A 33 5.24 -0.97 12.52
CA SER A 33 4.68 -0.48 13.78
C SER A 33 5.66 -0.56 14.95
N LYS A 34 6.70 -1.40 14.85
CA LYS A 34 7.81 -1.49 15.81
C LYS A 34 8.68 -0.24 15.86
N PHE A 35 8.61 0.61 14.83
CA PHE A 35 9.43 1.82 14.68
C PHE A 35 8.61 3.11 14.75
N VAL A 36 7.36 3.08 14.29
CA VAL A 36 6.44 4.23 14.26
C VAL A 36 5.09 3.76 14.77
N PRO A 37 4.45 4.48 15.71
CA PRO A 37 3.13 4.09 16.20
C PRO A 37 2.12 3.90 15.07
N VAL A 38 1.28 2.87 15.17
CA VAL A 38 0.38 2.46 14.10
C VAL A 38 -0.57 3.58 13.68
N GLU A 39 -1.02 4.42 14.61
CA GLU A 39 -1.85 5.61 14.38
C GLU A 39 -1.17 6.68 13.51
N ARG A 40 0.14 6.57 13.29
CA ARG A 40 0.94 7.44 12.41
C ARG A 40 1.45 6.72 11.17
N LEU A 41 0.93 5.53 10.89
CA LEU A 41 1.16 4.79 9.66
C LEU A 41 -0.08 4.89 8.76
N ALA A 42 0.15 4.84 7.45
CA ALA A 42 -0.87 4.74 6.42
C ALA A 42 -0.40 3.78 5.32
N LEU A 43 -1.33 3.30 4.50
CA LEU A 43 -1.06 2.36 3.41
C LEU A 43 -1.35 3.01 2.04
N SER A 44 -0.47 2.80 1.07
CA SER A 44 -0.70 3.21 -0.32
C SER A 44 -0.08 2.20 -1.29
N PRO A 45 -0.39 2.32 -2.61
CA PRO A 45 0.49 1.83 -3.65
C PRO A 45 1.88 2.47 -3.57
N GLN A 46 2.86 1.86 -4.21
CA GLN A 46 4.24 2.34 -4.28
C GLN A 46 4.36 3.68 -5.03
N CYS A 47 3.56 3.86 -6.08
CA CYS A 47 3.47 5.07 -6.88
C CYS A 47 2.05 5.18 -7.47
N GLY A 48 1.77 6.21 -8.25
CA GLY A 48 0.56 6.26 -9.07
C GLY A 48 0.58 5.25 -10.21
N PHE A 49 -0.60 4.90 -10.73
CA PHE A 49 -0.77 4.07 -11.93
C PHE A 49 -0.64 4.86 -13.25
N ALA A 50 -0.20 6.13 -13.19
CA ALA A 50 0.07 6.87 -14.40
C ALA A 50 1.29 6.26 -15.11
N SER A 51 1.18 6.07 -16.42
CA SER A 51 2.19 5.45 -17.28
C SER A 51 3.55 6.17 -17.21
N THR A 52 4.61 5.41 -16.92
CA THR A 52 5.99 5.79 -17.24
C THR A 52 6.26 5.59 -18.75
N GLU A 53 7.37 6.08 -19.31
CA GLU A 53 7.71 5.95 -20.75
C GLU A 53 7.61 4.51 -21.30
N ALA A 54 7.74 3.49 -20.44
CA ALA A 54 7.58 2.08 -20.78
C ALA A 54 6.12 1.59 -20.90
N GLY A 55 5.12 2.47 -20.72
CA GLY A 55 3.71 2.10 -20.59
C GLY A 55 3.35 1.64 -19.18
N ASN A 56 2.07 1.70 -18.83
CA ASN A 56 1.56 1.01 -17.65
C ASN A 56 1.14 -0.40 -18.07
N LEU A 57 1.74 -1.42 -17.46
CA LEU A 57 1.44 -2.81 -17.78
C LEU A 57 0.05 -3.20 -17.26
N LEU A 58 -0.41 -2.57 -16.17
CA LEU A 58 -1.67 -2.90 -15.51
C LEU A 58 -2.91 -2.45 -16.29
N THR A 59 -3.86 -3.37 -16.45
CA THR A 59 -5.22 -3.08 -16.89
C THR A 59 -5.97 -2.24 -15.84
N GLU A 60 -7.02 -1.53 -16.26
CA GLU A 60 -7.85 -0.74 -15.34
C GLU A 60 -8.45 -1.60 -14.22
N ASP A 61 -8.94 -2.79 -14.54
CA ASP A 61 -9.47 -3.74 -13.54
C ASP A 61 -8.43 -4.14 -12.50
N GLU A 62 -7.18 -4.36 -12.90
CA GLU A 62 -6.10 -4.68 -11.97
C GLU A 62 -5.75 -3.49 -11.07
N GLN A 63 -5.82 -2.25 -11.60
CA GLN A 63 -5.64 -1.05 -10.80
C GLN A 63 -6.74 -0.91 -9.75
N TRP A 64 -8.00 -1.17 -10.12
CA TRP A 64 -9.13 -1.14 -9.18
C TRP A 64 -9.01 -2.20 -8.10
N ARG A 65 -8.68 -3.45 -8.44
CA ARG A 65 -8.46 -4.52 -7.46
C ARG A 65 -7.32 -4.18 -6.49
N LYS A 66 -6.27 -3.53 -6.97
CA LYS A 66 -5.18 -3.04 -6.11
C LYS A 66 -5.66 -1.97 -5.13
N LEU A 67 -6.51 -1.03 -5.57
CA LEU A 67 -7.11 -0.03 -4.69
C LEU A 67 -8.08 -0.65 -3.68
N GLU A 68 -8.87 -1.63 -4.08
CA GLU A 68 -9.73 -2.40 -3.19
C GLU A 68 -8.90 -3.07 -2.09
N LEU A 69 -7.78 -3.71 -2.45
CA LEU A 69 -6.88 -4.32 -1.48
C LEU A 69 -6.30 -3.29 -0.49
N VAL A 70 -5.93 -2.09 -0.95
CA VAL A 70 -5.50 -0.99 -0.04
C VAL A 70 -6.58 -0.73 1.01
N VAL A 71 -7.83 -0.55 0.56
CA VAL A 71 -8.95 -0.19 1.43
C VAL A 71 -9.27 -1.31 2.42
N GLU A 72 -9.31 -2.56 1.95
CA GLU A 72 -9.59 -3.71 2.79
C GLU A 72 -8.51 -3.94 3.86
N ALA A 73 -7.24 -3.88 3.47
CA ALA A 73 -6.13 -4.00 4.40
C ALA A 73 -6.14 -2.85 5.42
N ALA A 74 -6.38 -1.62 4.98
CA ALA A 74 -6.47 -0.47 5.87
C ALA A 74 -7.60 -0.59 6.90
N ARG A 75 -8.79 -1.06 6.49
CA ARG A 75 -9.92 -1.31 7.40
C ARG A 75 -9.64 -2.37 8.45
N LYS A 76 -8.76 -3.33 8.17
CA LYS A 76 -8.35 -4.34 9.15
C LYS A 76 -7.40 -3.78 10.21
N VAL A 77 -6.57 -2.81 9.85
CA VAL A 77 -5.55 -2.24 10.76
C VAL A 77 -6.10 -1.07 11.59
N TRP A 78 -6.82 -0.12 10.97
CA TRP A 78 -7.19 1.16 11.59
C TRP A 78 -8.69 1.31 11.87
N ARG A 79 -9.32 0.26 12.39
CA ARG A 79 -10.76 0.29 12.71
C ARG A 79 -11.07 1.09 13.97
#